data_AF-A0A094JJ60-F1
#
_entry.id   AF-A0A094JJ60-F1
#
_cell.length_a   1.000
_cell.length_b   1.000
_cell.length_c   1.000
_cell.angle_alpha   90.00
_cell.angle_beta   90.00
_cell.angle_gamma   90.00
#
_symmetry.space_group_name_H-M   'P 1'
#
loop_
_entity.id
_entity.type
_entity.pdbx_description
1 polymer ?
#
loop_
_entity_poly.entity_id
_entity_poly.type
_entity_poly.pdbx_seq_one_letter_code
_entity_poly.pdbx_strand_id
1 'polypeptide(L)'
;MSKSSASTVNQTEPYIVLPTSTHTHTLILLHGLGNNGEKFGTELLETAISSKGLTFTSAFPGTKFIFPNARKRRSSAFRRAVINQWFDIASVEDPAHRRDTQVQGLAKSAEHVRSIIAAELETIPRENIVLGGLSQGCAMSLNILLSFEFPIGGYFGISGWLPFREDIEDVVAPVEEEDDPFASNEADGEALEPPLMAVSLVRDILSVDAVALSKERTSLATPVLLCHGEDDEKVKCRLGKEAAQCLSSLGMQVTWKCYPGLGHWYKIPDEIDDIFEFLEGIL
;
A
#
# COMPACT_ATOMS: atom_id res chain seq x y z
N MET A 1 23.49 28.68 29.25
CA MET A 1 22.64 27.47 29.17
C MET A 1 21.60 27.71 28.08
N SER A 2 21.67 26.98 26.98
CA SER A 2 20.53 26.76 26.08
C SER A 2 20.80 25.45 25.34
N LYS A 3 20.02 24.44 25.70
CA LYS A 3 19.91 23.15 25.00
C LYS A 3 18.63 23.22 24.17
N SER A 4 18.74 23.15 22.85
CA SER A 4 17.75 22.69 21.87
C SER A 4 18.41 22.88 20.51
N SER A 5 18.57 21.89 19.64
CA SER A 5 17.50 21.08 19.08
C SER A 5 17.91 19.64 18.83
N ALA A 6 16.91 18.77 18.96
CA ALA A 6 16.99 17.33 18.75
C ALA A 6 17.54 16.94 17.37
N SER A 7 18.24 15.80 17.35
CA SER A 7 18.75 15.13 16.16
C SER A 7 17.61 14.74 15.21
N THR A 8 17.52 15.37 14.05
CA THR A 8 16.79 14.88 12.88
C THR A 8 17.54 13.68 12.29
N VAL A 9 17.24 12.49 12.79
CA VAL A 9 17.92 11.25 12.40
C VAL A 9 17.42 10.78 11.02
N ASN A 10 18.17 11.12 9.98
CA ASN A 10 18.45 10.30 8.79
C ASN A 10 17.24 9.74 7.99
N GLN A 11 16.25 10.58 7.65
CA GLN A 11 15.30 10.25 6.57
C GLN A 11 15.94 10.55 5.22
N THR A 12 16.07 9.52 4.38
CA THR A 12 16.52 9.67 2.99
C THR A 12 15.40 10.28 2.16
N GLU A 13 15.71 11.36 1.45
CA GLU A 13 14.76 12.04 0.56
C GLU A 13 14.19 11.07 -0.49
N PRO A 14 12.91 11.22 -0.88
CA PRO A 14 12.33 10.42 -1.95
C PRO A 14 13.00 10.73 -3.30
N TYR A 15 13.03 9.76 -4.21
CA TYR A 15 13.38 10.02 -5.60
C TYR A 15 12.15 10.60 -6.31
N ILE A 16 12.28 11.79 -6.88
CA ILE A 16 11.18 12.53 -7.50
C ILE A 16 11.50 12.77 -8.98
N VAL A 17 10.55 12.44 -9.85
CA VAL A 17 10.57 12.80 -11.26
C VAL A 17 9.44 13.78 -11.51
N LEU A 18 9.83 15.00 -11.93
CA LEU A 18 8.88 16.07 -12.23
C LEU A 18 8.15 15.80 -13.55
N PRO A 19 6.89 16.28 -13.67
CA PRO A 19 6.15 16.17 -14.92
C PRO A 19 6.85 16.95 -16.04
N THR A 20 6.64 16.51 -17.27
CA THR A 20 7.15 17.18 -18.48
C THR A 20 6.18 18.21 -19.04
N SER A 21 4.93 18.19 -18.59
CA SER A 21 3.92 19.24 -18.82
C SER A 21 3.41 19.79 -17.48
N THR A 22 2.30 20.55 -17.50
CA THR A 22 1.68 21.07 -16.28
C THR A 22 1.34 19.93 -15.31
N HIS A 23 1.75 20.09 -14.04
CA HIS A 23 1.47 19.12 -13.00
C HIS A 23 -0.04 19.00 -12.78
N THR A 24 -0.58 17.82 -13.06
CA THR A 24 -2.00 17.49 -12.91
C THR A 24 -2.21 16.38 -11.89
N HIS A 25 -1.30 15.40 -11.86
CA HIS A 25 -1.42 14.19 -11.06
C HIS A 25 -0.12 13.83 -10.36
N THR A 26 -0.20 13.08 -9.26
CA THR A 26 0.97 12.51 -8.60
C THR A 26 0.80 11.01 -8.39
N LEU A 27 1.79 10.23 -8.84
CA LEU A 27 1.93 8.80 -8.55
C LEU A 27 2.97 8.60 -7.45
N ILE A 28 2.59 7.95 -6.36
CA ILE A 28 3.46 7.64 -5.22
C ILE A 28 3.65 6.13 -5.14
N LEU A 29 4.85 5.66 -5.47
CA LEU A 29 5.11 4.23 -5.69
C LEU A 29 6.21 3.70 -4.76
N LEU A 30 5.84 2.71 -3.93
CA LEU A 30 6.72 2.13 -2.93
C LEU A 30 7.49 0.92 -3.49
N HIS A 31 8.80 0.90 -3.27
CA HIS A 31 9.68 -0.16 -3.75
C HIS A 31 9.61 -1.45 -2.90
N GLY A 32 10.08 -2.57 -3.44
CA GLY A 32 10.18 -3.85 -2.72
C GLY A 32 11.31 -3.94 -1.68
N LEU A 33 11.31 -5.02 -0.90
CA LEU A 33 12.28 -5.29 0.18
C LEU A 33 13.72 -5.25 -0.33
N GLY A 34 14.60 -4.53 0.37
CA GLY A 34 16.02 -4.41 0.05
C GLY A 34 16.35 -3.42 -1.08
N ASN A 35 15.35 -2.85 -1.76
CA ASN A 35 15.55 -1.86 -2.82
C ASN A 35 15.54 -0.41 -2.27
N ASN A 36 15.53 0.59 -3.14
CA ASN A 36 15.35 2.00 -2.79
C ASN A 36 14.54 2.71 -3.89
N GLY A 37 14.06 3.92 -3.59
CA GLY A 37 13.19 4.69 -4.47
C GLY A 37 13.84 5.08 -5.80
N GLU A 38 15.13 5.42 -5.79
CA GLU A 38 15.88 5.79 -7.00
C GLU A 38 16.01 4.60 -7.96
N LYS A 39 16.51 3.46 -7.47
CA LYS A 39 16.69 2.26 -8.28
C LYS A 39 15.37 1.73 -8.84
N PHE A 40 14.35 1.62 -7.99
CA PHE A 40 13.03 1.15 -8.42
C PHE A 40 12.38 2.14 -9.40
N GLY A 41 12.46 3.44 -9.12
CA GLY A 41 11.87 4.47 -9.97
C GLY A 41 12.53 4.53 -11.34
N THR A 42 13.87 4.55 -11.40
CA THR A 42 14.60 4.50 -12.67
C THR A 42 14.26 3.25 -13.47
N GLU A 43 14.31 2.07 -12.84
CA GLU A 43 14.02 0.81 -13.52
C GLU A 43 12.58 0.76 -14.05
N LEU A 44 11.59 1.17 -13.26
CA LEU A 44 10.20 1.22 -13.68
C LEU A 44 10.01 2.20 -14.85
N LEU A 45 10.52 3.43 -14.73
CA LEU A 45 10.29 4.47 -15.74
C LEU A 45 11.03 4.22 -17.07
N GLU A 46 12.16 3.51 -17.03
CA GLU A 46 12.95 3.20 -18.23
C GLU A 46 12.53 1.91 -18.93
N THR A 47 12.08 0.90 -18.18
CA THR A 47 11.86 -0.46 -18.73
C THR A 47 10.39 -0.84 -18.88
N ALA A 48 9.48 -0.26 -18.09
CA ALA A 48 8.05 -0.52 -18.21
C ALA A 48 7.48 0.18 -19.45
N ILE A 49 7.59 -0.51 -20.58
CA ILE A 49 7.18 -0.04 -21.89
C ILE A 49 5.89 -0.76 -22.28
N SER A 50 4.84 -0.01 -22.57
CA SER A 50 3.57 -0.55 -23.11
C SER A 50 3.75 -1.18 -24.49
N SER A 51 2.77 -1.96 -24.95
CA SER A 51 2.75 -2.50 -26.32
C SER A 51 2.78 -1.41 -27.40
N LYS A 52 2.38 -0.18 -27.05
CA LYS A 52 2.46 1.02 -27.91
C LYS A 52 3.86 1.66 -27.95
N GLY A 53 4.83 1.12 -27.20
CA GLY A 53 6.18 1.69 -27.10
C GLY A 53 6.28 2.91 -26.19
N LEU A 54 5.28 3.16 -25.34
CA LEU A 54 5.27 4.30 -24.41
C LEU A 54 5.80 3.90 -23.03
N THR A 55 6.62 4.76 -22.43
CA THR A 55 7.00 4.71 -21.02
C THR A 55 5.97 5.48 -20.19
N PHE A 56 6.01 5.33 -18.86
CA PHE A 56 5.14 6.10 -17.95
C PHE A 56 5.24 7.62 -18.17
N THR A 57 6.46 8.15 -18.36
CA THR A 57 6.68 9.59 -18.53
C THR A 57 6.21 10.14 -19.88
N SER A 58 6.20 9.31 -20.93
CA SER A 58 5.67 9.72 -22.24
C SER A 58 4.17 9.52 -22.36
N ALA A 59 3.61 8.50 -21.72
CA ALA A 59 2.17 8.28 -21.65
C ALA A 59 1.45 9.33 -20.78
N PHE A 60 2.07 9.75 -19.67
CA PHE A 60 1.45 10.64 -18.69
C PHE A 60 2.34 11.88 -18.40
N PRO A 61 2.45 12.82 -19.35
CA PRO A 61 3.38 13.95 -19.25
C PRO A 61 3.08 14.92 -18.10
N GLY A 62 1.83 14.99 -17.64
CA GLY A 62 1.40 15.86 -16.52
C GLY A 62 1.59 15.24 -15.14
N THR A 63 2.13 14.01 -15.07
CA THR A 63 2.26 13.23 -13.85
C THR A 63 3.62 13.44 -13.20
N LYS A 64 3.59 13.81 -11.91
CA LYS A 64 4.75 13.75 -11.02
C LYS A 64 4.87 12.34 -10.45
N PHE A 65 6.07 11.79 -10.42
CA PHE A 65 6.33 10.49 -9.80
C PHE A 65 7.17 10.68 -8.54
N ILE A 66 6.74 10.07 -7.44
CA ILE A 66 7.45 10.07 -6.17
C ILE A 66 7.71 8.63 -5.77
N PHE A 67 8.97 8.32 -5.51
CA PHE A 67 9.42 7.01 -5.04
C PHE A 67 10.03 7.18 -3.65
N PRO A 68 9.23 7.00 -2.57
CA PRO A 68 9.72 7.12 -1.20
C PRO A 68 10.77 6.06 -0.87
N ASN A 69 11.64 6.36 0.10
CA ASN A 69 12.69 5.46 0.55
C ASN A 69 12.34 4.82 1.90
N ALA A 70 12.33 3.49 1.94
CA ALA A 70 12.25 2.77 3.20
C ALA A 70 13.52 2.97 4.04
N ARG A 71 13.37 3.11 5.37
CA ARG A 71 14.53 3.23 6.27
C ARG A 71 15.35 1.93 6.31
N LYS A 72 16.67 2.06 6.44
CA LYS A 72 17.56 0.93 6.72
C LYS A 72 17.29 0.36 8.12
N ARG A 73 16.96 -0.94 8.19
CA ARG A 73 16.69 -1.66 9.45
C ARG A 73 17.29 -3.06 9.37
N ARG A 74 17.47 -3.71 10.53
CA ARG A 74 17.92 -5.11 10.57
C ARG A 74 16.76 -6.01 10.16
N SER A 75 16.99 -6.89 9.20
CA SER A 75 15.97 -7.86 8.76
C SER A 75 16.08 -9.18 9.52
N SER A 76 14.95 -9.65 10.03
CA SER A 76 14.82 -10.98 10.62
C SER A 76 15.00 -12.08 9.57
N ALA A 77 14.36 -11.95 8.40
CA ALA A 77 14.50 -12.92 7.29
C ALA A 77 15.94 -13.05 6.76
N PHE A 78 16.75 -11.98 6.80
CA PHE A 78 18.10 -11.97 6.24
C PHE A 78 19.21 -11.92 7.30
N ARG A 79 19.12 -12.77 8.34
CA ARG A 79 20.17 -12.94 9.37
C ARG A 79 20.68 -11.61 9.95
N ARG A 80 19.76 -10.66 10.20
CA ARG A 80 20.04 -9.31 10.76
C ARG A 80 20.85 -8.39 9.84
N ALA A 81 20.91 -8.67 8.54
CA ALA A 81 21.45 -7.76 7.54
C ALA A 81 20.72 -6.41 7.60
N VAL A 82 21.47 -5.32 7.40
CA VAL A 82 20.91 -3.97 7.38
C VAL A 82 20.48 -3.63 5.96
N ILE A 83 19.17 -3.67 5.72
CA ILE A 83 18.57 -3.44 4.40
C ILE A 83 17.43 -2.43 4.50
N ASN A 84 17.09 -1.79 3.38
CA ASN A 84 15.91 -0.96 3.27
C ASN A 84 14.66 -1.84 3.34
N GLN A 85 13.77 -1.57 4.29
CA GLN A 85 12.54 -2.32 4.46
C GLN A 85 11.47 -1.46 5.15
N TRP A 86 10.24 -1.55 4.67
CA TRP A 86 9.11 -0.81 5.23
C TRP A 86 8.74 -1.33 6.61
N PHE A 87 8.78 -2.64 6.79
CA PHE A 87 8.55 -3.32 8.06
C PHE A 87 9.35 -4.64 8.06
N ASP A 88 9.58 -5.19 9.25
CA ASP A 88 10.41 -6.40 9.38
C ASP A 88 9.57 -7.65 9.14
N ILE A 89 9.99 -8.50 8.21
CA ILE A 89 9.39 -9.83 8.01
C ILE A 89 10.34 -10.90 8.52
N ALA A 90 9.78 -11.92 9.18
CA ALA A 90 10.56 -13.03 9.71
C ALA A 90 10.83 -14.11 8.65
N SER A 91 9.97 -14.25 7.65
CA SER A 91 10.11 -15.15 6.51
C SER A 91 9.67 -14.44 5.23
N VAL A 92 10.37 -14.70 4.12
CA VAL A 92 9.97 -14.21 2.78
C VAL A 92 8.86 -15.08 2.20
N GLU A 93 8.96 -16.40 2.38
CA GLU A 93 7.99 -17.37 1.85
C GLU A 93 6.64 -17.29 2.57
N ASP A 94 6.67 -16.99 3.86
CA ASP A 94 5.49 -16.77 4.70
C ASP A 94 5.59 -15.39 5.38
N PRO A 95 5.15 -14.31 4.70
CA PRO A 95 5.18 -12.98 5.26
C PRO A 95 4.29 -12.80 6.50
N ALA A 96 3.36 -13.72 6.80
CA ALA A 96 2.52 -13.65 8.00
C ALA A 96 3.23 -14.23 9.24
N HIS A 97 4.30 -15.01 9.05
CA HIS A 97 5.08 -15.56 10.15
C HIS A 97 5.61 -14.46 11.08
N ARG A 98 5.20 -14.51 12.36
CA ARG A 98 5.48 -13.49 13.39
C ARG A 98 5.06 -12.07 12.97
N ARG A 99 3.83 -11.95 12.48
CA ARG A 99 3.23 -10.68 12.03
C ARG A 99 3.26 -9.57 13.09
N ASP A 100 3.20 -9.91 14.38
CA ASP A 100 3.31 -8.98 15.50
C ASP A 100 4.58 -8.11 15.45
N THR A 101 5.69 -8.66 14.96
CA THR A 101 6.96 -7.93 14.81
C THR A 101 6.92 -6.84 13.73
N GLN A 102 5.91 -6.86 12.85
CA GLN A 102 5.73 -5.92 11.74
C GLN A 102 5.17 -4.58 12.20
N VAL A 103 4.36 -4.56 13.26
CA VAL A 103 3.53 -3.42 13.69
C VAL A 103 4.34 -2.14 13.86
N GLN A 104 5.45 -2.19 14.62
CA GLN A 104 6.30 -1.01 14.82
C GLN A 104 6.87 -0.48 13.50
N GLY A 105 7.20 -1.40 12.59
CA GLY A 105 7.76 -1.04 11.29
C GLY A 105 6.73 -0.38 10.39
N LEU A 106 5.52 -0.95 10.36
CA LEU A 106 4.36 -0.46 9.63
C LEU A 106 3.98 0.94 10.08
N ALA A 107 3.77 1.16 11.38
CA ALA A 107 3.39 2.47 11.93
C ALA A 107 4.39 3.58 11.54
N LYS A 108 5.70 3.35 11.74
CA LYS A 108 6.74 4.33 11.40
C LYS A 108 6.86 4.61 9.90
N SER A 109 6.59 3.61 9.07
CA SER A 109 6.63 3.76 7.62
C SER A 109 5.36 4.43 7.08
N ALA A 110 4.21 4.14 7.68
CA ALA A 110 2.96 4.83 7.40
C ALA A 110 3.06 6.32 7.74
N GLU A 111 3.59 6.68 8.91
CA GLU A 111 3.84 8.09 9.27
C GLU A 111 4.65 8.82 8.18
N HIS A 112 5.75 8.21 7.73
CA HIS A 112 6.62 8.80 6.71
C HIS A 112 5.94 8.94 5.34
N VAL A 113 5.24 7.91 4.88
CA VAL A 113 4.60 7.97 3.55
C VAL A 113 3.37 8.88 3.59
N ARG A 114 2.60 8.86 4.69
CA ARG A 114 1.47 9.78 4.89
C ARG A 114 1.92 11.23 4.94
N SER A 115 3.12 11.55 5.46
CA SER A 115 3.63 12.93 5.40
C SER A 115 3.95 13.38 3.97
N ILE A 116 4.42 12.47 3.11
CA ILE A 116 4.63 12.75 1.68
C ILE A 116 3.29 12.99 0.99
N ILE A 117 2.30 12.13 1.26
CA ILE A 117 0.95 12.27 0.68
C ILE A 117 0.30 13.58 1.13
N ALA A 118 0.43 13.94 2.42
CA ALA A 118 -0.07 15.20 2.95
C ALA A 118 0.54 16.42 2.23
N ALA A 119 1.84 16.40 1.94
CA ALA A 119 2.49 17.46 1.17
C ALA A 119 1.95 17.55 -0.27
N GLU A 120 1.65 16.43 -0.92
CA GLU A 120 1.07 16.45 -2.26
C GLU A 120 -0.38 16.96 -2.28
N LEU A 121 -1.15 16.65 -1.24
CA LEU A 121 -2.53 17.12 -1.08
C LEU A 121 -2.63 18.66 -0.93
N GLU A 122 -1.53 19.33 -0.56
CA GLU A 122 -1.46 20.80 -0.57
C GLU A 122 -1.33 21.37 -1.99
N THR A 123 -0.94 20.54 -2.97
CA THR A 123 -0.61 20.97 -4.34
C THR A 123 -1.65 20.55 -5.38
N ILE A 124 -2.27 19.39 -5.21
CA ILE A 124 -3.25 18.82 -6.13
C ILE A 124 -4.44 18.19 -5.38
N PRO A 125 -5.62 18.08 -5.99
CA PRO A 125 -6.76 17.40 -5.38
C PRO A 125 -6.46 15.92 -5.08
N ARG A 126 -7.15 15.36 -4.06
CA ARG A 126 -6.96 13.96 -3.63
C ARG A 126 -7.32 12.95 -4.70
N GLU A 127 -8.29 13.28 -5.55
CA GLU A 127 -8.70 12.50 -6.73
C GLU A 127 -7.60 12.41 -7.80
N ASN A 128 -6.56 13.26 -7.72
CA ASN A 128 -5.45 13.26 -8.66
C ASN A 128 -4.20 12.54 -8.11
N ILE A 129 -4.32 11.87 -6.95
CA ILE A 129 -3.25 11.08 -6.35
C ILE A 129 -3.51 9.60 -6.61
N VAL A 130 -2.48 8.91 -7.08
CA VAL A 130 -2.46 7.45 -7.18
C VAL A 130 -1.37 6.91 -6.26
N LEU A 131 -1.73 5.91 -5.45
CA LEU A 131 -0.82 5.23 -4.53
C LEU A 131 -0.56 3.80 -5.02
N GLY A 132 0.66 3.29 -4.82
CA GLY A 132 0.93 1.92 -5.20
C GLY A 132 2.29 1.44 -4.77
N GLY A 133 2.67 0.26 -5.26
CA GLY A 133 4.00 -0.28 -5.02
C GLY A 133 4.20 -1.70 -5.51
N LEU A 134 5.42 -2.18 -5.31
CA LEU A 134 5.86 -3.53 -5.68
C LEU A 134 6.24 -4.33 -4.43
N SER A 135 5.80 -5.59 -4.35
CA SER A 135 6.18 -6.53 -3.29
C SER A 135 5.89 -5.99 -1.89
N GLN A 136 6.88 -5.88 -1.00
CA GLN A 136 6.71 -5.27 0.32
C GLN A 136 6.19 -3.82 0.24
N GLY A 137 6.51 -3.09 -0.83
CA GLY A 137 5.97 -1.77 -1.10
C GLY A 137 4.45 -1.80 -1.30
N CYS A 138 3.95 -2.76 -2.09
CA CYS A 138 2.51 -3.01 -2.25
C CYS A 138 1.84 -3.33 -0.91
N ALA A 139 2.44 -4.22 -0.11
CA ALA A 139 1.91 -4.60 1.20
C ALA A 139 1.82 -3.40 2.18
N MET A 140 2.84 -2.54 2.17
CA MET A 140 2.85 -1.29 2.95
C MET A 140 1.80 -0.30 2.45
N SER A 141 1.71 -0.09 1.13
CA SER A 141 0.79 0.87 0.53
C SER A 141 -0.68 0.47 0.67
N LEU A 142 -1.01 -0.84 0.69
CA LEU A 142 -2.37 -1.32 1.00
C LEU A 142 -2.81 -0.91 2.41
N ASN A 143 -1.95 -1.09 3.41
CA ASN A 143 -2.26 -0.66 4.78
C ASN A 143 -2.44 0.87 4.86
N ILE A 144 -1.59 1.62 4.15
CA ILE A 144 -1.72 3.08 4.09
C ILE A 144 -3.06 3.47 3.44
N LEU A 145 -3.43 2.85 2.32
CA LEU A 145 -4.70 3.09 1.63
C LEU A 145 -5.87 2.86 2.58
N LEU A 146 -5.96 1.68 3.21
CA LEU A 146 -7.04 1.33 4.15
C LEU A 146 -7.11 2.25 5.37
N SER A 147 -6.03 2.99 5.67
CA SER A 147 -5.99 3.94 6.79
C SER A 147 -6.48 5.35 6.45
N PHE A 148 -6.84 5.66 5.20
CA PHE A 148 -7.30 7.00 4.82
C PHE A 148 -8.75 7.25 5.21
N GLU A 149 -9.06 8.53 5.37
CA GLU A 149 -10.39 9.05 5.69
C GLU A 149 -11.12 9.59 4.45
N PHE A 150 -10.58 9.32 3.27
CA PHE A 150 -11.10 9.77 1.99
C PHE A 150 -10.57 8.87 0.88
N PRO A 151 -11.31 8.73 -0.23
CA PRO A 151 -10.80 8.06 -1.42
C PRO A 151 -9.81 8.96 -2.16
N ILE A 152 -8.87 8.31 -2.83
CA ILE A 152 -7.91 8.92 -3.77
C ILE A 152 -8.24 8.49 -5.20
N GLY A 153 -7.51 9.02 -6.20
CA GLY A 153 -7.75 8.73 -7.61
C GLY A 153 -7.69 7.25 -7.96
N GLY A 154 -6.73 6.53 -7.38
CA GLY A 154 -6.69 5.08 -7.51
C GLY A 154 -5.52 4.44 -6.77
N TYR A 155 -5.52 3.11 -6.79
CA TYR A 155 -4.45 2.30 -6.26
C TYR A 155 -4.03 1.23 -7.27
N PHE A 156 -2.72 1.02 -7.44
CA PHE A 156 -2.24 -0.21 -8.10
C PHE A 156 -1.10 -0.88 -7.35
N GLY A 157 -1.14 -2.22 -7.28
CA GLY A 157 -0.16 -3.04 -6.58
C GLY A 157 0.40 -4.15 -7.45
N ILE A 158 1.70 -4.38 -7.37
CA ILE A 158 2.43 -5.40 -8.14
C ILE A 158 3.02 -6.44 -7.17
N SER A 159 2.68 -7.71 -7.37
CA SER A 159 3.27 -8.87 -6.70
C SER A 159 3.31 -8.75 -5.17
N GLY A 160 2.21 -8.27 -4.57
CA GLY A 160 2.09 -7.97 -3.15
C GLY A 160 1.15 -8.91 -2.37
N TRP A 161 0.93 -8.57 -1.10
CA TRP A 161 -0.02 -9.24 -0.20
C TRP A 161 -0.64 -8.21 0.75
N LEU A 162 -1.67 -8.58 1.49
CA LEU A 162 -2.27 -7.74 2.53
C LEU A 162 -1.79 -8.18 3.93
N PRO A 163 -0.90 -7.42 4.60
CA PRO A 163 -0.57 -7.66 6.00
C PRO A 163 -1.82 -7.64 6.87
N PHE A 164 -1.87 -8.53 7.87
CA PHE A 164 -3.00 -8.66 8.80
C PHE A 164 -4.35 -8.97 8.13
N ARG A 165 -4.34 -9.57 6.92
CA ARG A 165 -5.55 -10.03 6.22
C ARG A 165 -6.45 -10.90 7.10
N GLU A 166 -5.87 -11.88 7.79
CA GLU A 166 -6.63 -12.78 8.67
C GLU A 166 -7.29 -12.01 9.81
N ASP A 167 -6.58 -11.08 10.45
CA ASP A 167 -7.14 -10.25 11.52
C ASP A 167 -8.28 -9.35 10.98
N ILE A 168 -8.14 -8.85 9.76
CA ILE A 168 -9.20 -8.12 9.06
C ILE A 168 -10.40 -9.02 8.79
N GLU A 169 -10.19 -10.24 8.30
CA GLU A 169 -11.28 -11.20 8.06
C GLU A 169 -11.98 -11.63 9.34
N ASP A 170 -11.23 -11.84 10.42
CA ASP A 170 -11.75 -12.20 11.74
C ASP A 170 -12.59 -11.07 12.34
N VAL A 171 -12.16 -9.81 12.21
CA VAL A 171 -12.89 -8.67 12.80
C VAL A 171 -14.18 -8.34 12.05
N VAL A 172 -14.30 -8.75 10.77
CA VAL A 172 -15.51 -8.56 9.97
C VAL A 172 -16.40 -9.80 9.91
N ALA A 173 -15.94 -10.93 10.48
CA ALA A 173 -16.71 -12.14 10.55
C ALA A 173 -17.97 -11.92 11.41
N PRO A 174 -19.14 -12.46 11.02
CA PRO A 174 -20.32 -12.42 11.87
C PRO A 174 -20.01 -13.11 13.21
N VAL A 175 -20.33 -12.46 14.33
CA VAL A 175 -20.29 -13.11 15.64
C VAL A 175 -21.47 -14.09 15.67
N GLU A 176 -21.20 -15.39 15.75
CA GLU A 176 -22.24 -16.35 16.11
C GLU A 176 -22.68 -16.01 17.55
N GLU A 177 -23.98 -15.76 17.77
CA GLU A 177 -24.53 -15.57 19.10
C GLU A 177 -24.38 -16.88 19.90
N GLU A 178 -23.20 -17.14 20.47
CA GLU A 178 -23.11 -18.01 21.62
C GLU A 178 -23.76 -17.26 22.78
N ASP A 179 -24.76 -17.90 23.43
CA ASP A 179 -25.40 -17.44 24.65
C ASP A 179 -24.33 -17.14 25.72
N ASP A 180 -23.74 -15.94 25.71
CA ASP A 180 -22.78 -15.50 26.72
C ASP A 180 -23.56 -15.07 27.97
N PRO A 181 -23.54 -15.87 29.06
CA PRO A 181 -24.29 -15.55 30.27
C PRO A 181 -23.69 -14.35 31.04
N PHE A 182 -22.60 -13.75 30.56
CA PHE A 182 -21.93 -12.60 31.16
C PHE A 182 -22.06 -11.30 30.35
N ALA A 183 -22.78 -11.30 29.22
CA ALA A 183 -23.05 -10.09 28.47
C ALA A 183 -23.99 -9.16 29.28
N SER A 184 -23.41 -8.21 30.00
CA SER A 184 -24.17 -7.09 30.57
C SER A 184 -24.60 -6.16 29.44
N ASN A 185 -25.88 -5.77 29.40
CA ASN A 185 -26.52 -4.84 28.45
C ASN A 185 -26.01 -3.39 28.56
N GLU A 186 -24.70 -3.17 28.70
CA GLU A 186 -24.08 -1.84 28.71
C GLU A 186 -23.04 -1.77 27.59
N ALA A 187 -23.53 -1.64 26.36
CA ALA A 187 -22.74 -1.14 25.24
C ALA A 187 -23.59 -0.15 24.44
N ASP A 188 -23.76 1.05 25.00
CA ASP A 188 -24.36 2.23 24.33
C ASP A 188 -23.42 2.80 23.24
N GLY A 189 -22.92 1.94 22.36
CA GLY A 189 -22.18 2.34 21.16
C GLY A 189 -22.78 1.62 19.96
N GLU A 190 -23.21 2.37 18.94
CA GLU A 190 -23.59 1.78 17.65
C GLU A 190 -22.40 0.96 17.13
N ALA A 191 -22.57 -0.36 17.01
CA ALA A 191 -21.54 -1.23 16.47
C ALA A 191 -21.17 -0.76 15.05
N LEU A 192 -19.88 -0.59 14.78
CA LEU A 192 -19.38 -0.21 13.46
C LEU A 192 -19.79 -1.27 12.44
N GLU A 193 -20.16 -0.84 11.23
CA GLU A 193 -20.33 -1.77 10.12
C GLU A 193 -19.02 -2.54 9.83
N PRO A 194 -19.06 -3.80 9.35
CA PRO A 194 -17.86 -4.63 9.21
C PRO A 194 -16.73 -3.95 8.41
N PRO A 195 -16.97 -3.30 7.26
CA PRO A 195 -15.88 -2.59 6.55
C PRO A 195 -15.22 -1.47 7.37
N LEU A 196 -15.97 -0.81 8.25
CA LEU A 196 -15.43 0.22 9.14
C LEU A 196 -14.63 -0.38 10.30
N MET A 197 -14.98 -1.59 10.77
CA MET A 197 -14.19 -2.33 11.75
C MET A 197 -12.81 -2.69 11.17
N ALA A 198 -12.75 -3.15 9.93
CA ALA A 198 -11.50 -3.41 9.22
C ALA A 198 -10.62 -2.15 9.09
N VAL A 199 -11.21 -1.02 8.68
CA VAL A 199 -10.51 0.27 8.61
C VAL A 199 -10.01 0.69 9.99
N SER A 200 -10.81 0.55 11.04
CA SER A 200 -10.40 0.86 12.41
C SER A 200 -9.21 0.01 12.85
N LEU A 201 -9.26 -1.30 12.64
CA LEU A 201 -8.16 -2.22 12.95
C LEU A 201 -6.86 -1.81 12.26
N VAL A 202 -6.90 -1.50 10.96
CA VAL A 202 -5.71 -1.07 10.22
C VAL A 202 -5.17 0.25 10.77
N ARG A 203 -6.03 1.21 11.12
CA ARG A 203 -5.61 2.47 11.75
C ARG A 203 -4.91 2.23 13.08
N ASP A 204 -5.42 1.31 13.89
CA ASP A 204 -4.79 0.94 15.17
C ASP A 204 -3.41 0.30 14.96
N ILE A 205 -3.29 -0.65 14.01
CA ILE A 205 -2.01 -1.28 13.63
C ILE A 205 -0.98 -0.21 13.20
N LEU A 206 -1.43 0.79 12.44
CA LEU A 206 -0.58 1.88 11.98
C LEU A 206 -0.36 2.99 13.01
N SER A 207 -1.00 2.91 14.19
CA SER A 207 -0.97 3.96 15.21
C SER A 207 -1.40 5.32 14.66
N VAL A 208 -2.43 5.33 13.81
CA VAL A 208 -3.07 6.54 13.28
C VAL A 208 -4.18 6.97 14.23
N ASP A 209 -4.30 8.27 14.46
CA ASP A 209 -5.27 8.83 15.41
C ASP A 209 -6.70 8.33 15.17
N ALA A 210 -7.44 8.07 16.25
CA ALA A 210 -8.84 7.66 16.15
C ALA A 210 -9.70 8.80 15.60
N VAL A 211 -10.62 8.47 14.69
CA VAL A 211 -11.59 9.40 14.11
C VAL A 211 -12.95 8.72 14.01
N ALA A 212 -14.02 9.52 13.97
CA ALA A 212 -15.35 9.02 13.68
C ALA A 212 -15.43 8.56 12.21
N LEU A 213 -15.35 7.25 12.00
CA LEU A 213 -15.46 6.62 10.69
C LEU A 213 -16.92 6.58 10.22
N SER A 214 -17.10 6.73 8.91
CA SER A 214 -18.36 6.56 8.18
C SER A 214 -18.00 6.12 6.77
N LYS A 215 -18.95 5.60 5.99
CA LYS A 215 -18.66 5.15 4.60
C LYS A 215 -18.01 6.24 3.76
N GLU A 216 -18.46 7.48 3.94
CA GLU A 216 -17.96 8.66 3.25
C GLU A 216 -16.58 9.13 3.74
N ARG A 217 -16.18 8.69 4.94
CA ARG A 217 -14.89 9.01 5.57
C ARG A 217 -13.93 7.83 5.59
N THR A 218 -13.81 7.14 4.44
CA THR A 218 -12.84 6.05 4.23
C THR A 218 -12.27 6.11 2.82
N SER A 219 -11.25 5.28 2.55
CA SER A 219 -10.74 5.03 1.21
C SER A 219 -11.51 3.98 0.42
N LEU A 220 -12.58 3.37 0.96
CA LEU A 220 -13.21 2.19 0.37
C LEU A 220 -13.76 2.43 -1.05
N ALA A 221 -14.04 3.68 -1.41
CA ALA A 221 -14.45 4.07 -2.77
C ALA A 221 -13.29 4.23 -3.78
N THR A 222 -12.03 4.03 -3.35
CA THR A 222 -10.86 4.11 -4.24
C THR A 222 -10.83 2.88 -5.17
N PRO A 223 -10.71 3.05 -6.50
CA PRO A 223 -10.55 1.92 -7.40
C PRO A 223 -9.16 1.27 -7.21
N VAL A 224 -9.11 -0.06 -7.23
CA VAL A 224 -7.91 -0.84 -6.93
C VAL A 224 -7.59 -1.79 -8.10
N LEU A 225 -6.35 -1.74 -8.60
CA LEU A 225 -5.78 -2.76 -9.48
C LEU A 225 -4.73 -3.56 -8.71
N LEU A 226 -4.84 -4.89 -8.69
CA LEU A 226 -3.83 -5.79 -8.14
C LEU A 226 -3.35 -6.75 -9.23
N CYS A 227 -2.05 -6.73 -9.46
CA CYS A 227 -1.35 -7.50 -10.48
C CYS A 227 -0.37 -8.46 -9.82
N HIS A 228 -0.23 -9.67 -10.37
CA HIS A 228 0.67 -10.69 -9.81
C HIS A 228 1.15 -11.68 -10.88
N GLY A 229 2.36 -12.21 -10.73
CA GLY A 229 2.85 -13.33 -11.52
C GLY A 229 2.37 -14.68 -11.00
N GLU A 230 1.91 -15.56 -11.89
CA GLU A 230 1.43 -16.90 -11.53
C GLU A 230 2.54 -17.76 -10.88
N ASP A 231 3.77 -17.63 -11.38
CA ASP A 231 4.94 -18.40 -10.96
C ASP A 231 5.80 -17.65 -9.92
N ASP A 232 5.21 -16.70 -9.19
CA ASP A 232 5.91 -15.96 -8.16
C ASP A 232 6.30 -16.86 -6.98
N GLU A 233 7.59 -17.21 -6.94
CA GLU A 233 8.15 -18.05 -5.89
C GLU A 233 8.38 -17.31 -4.56
N LYS A 234 8.51 -15.97 -4.59
CA LYS A 234 8.83 -15.16 -3.41
C LYS A 234 7.58 -14.76 -2.64
N VAL A 235 6.58 -14.23 -3.33
CA VAL A 235 5.27 -13.91 -2.76
C VAL A 235 4.25 -14.69 -3.56
N LYS A 236 3.75 -15.80 -3.01
CA LYS A 236 2.86 -16.70 -3.75
C LYS A 236 1.66 -15.92 -4.31
N CYS A 237 1.33 -16.11 -5.59
CA CYS A 237 0.19 -15.46 -6.26
C CYS A 237 -1.13 -15.59 -5.47
N ARG A 238 -1.32 -16.71 -4.78
CA ARG A 238 -2.43 -16.94 -3.86
C ARG A 238 -2.61 -15.80 -2.83
N LEU A 239 -1.52 -15.26 -2.25
CA LEU A 239 -1.57 -14.20 -1.26
C LEU A 239 -2.10 -12.88 -1.85
N GLY A 240 -1.72 -12.56 -3.09
CA GLY A 240 -2.27 -11.42 -3.80
C GLY A 240 -3.76 -11.59 -4.11
N LYS A 241 -4.16 -12.81 -4.51
CA LYS A 241 -5.57 -13.14 -4.76
C LYS A 241 -6.43 -13.04 -3.49
N GLU A 242 -5.92 -13.55 -2.37
CA GLU A 242 -6.58 -13.44 -1.06
C GLU A 242 -6.68 -11.98 -0.61
N ALA A 243 -5.64 -11.16 -0.85
CA ALA A 243 -5.72 -9.71 -0.63
C ALA A 243 -6.83 -9.07 -1.46
N ALA A 244 -6.94 -9.39 -2.76
CA ALA A 244 -7.99 -8.87 -3.63
C ALA A 244 -9.40 -9.28 -3.16
N GLN A 245 -9.56 -10.52 -2.70
CA GLN A 245 -10.83 -11.03 -2.15
C GLN A 245 -11.22 -10.33 -0.86
N CYS A 246 -10.27 -10.15 0.06
CA CYS A 246 -10.46 -9.40 1.30
C CYS A 246 -10.88 -7.94 1.00
N LEU A 247 -10.16 -7.22 0.13
CA LEU A 247 -10.55 -5.85 -0.24
C LEU A 247 -11.94 -5.79 -0.90
N SER A 248 -12.29 -6.78 -1.72
CA SER A 248 -13.61 -6.87 -2.36
C SER A 248 -14.72 -7.12 -1.33
N SER A 249 -14.47 -7.93 -0.29
CA SER A 249 -15.46 -8.16 0.78
C SER A 249 -15.69 -6.92 1.65
N LEU A 250 -14.72 -6.01 1.73
CA LEU A 250 -14.88 -4.68 2.33
C LEU A 250 -15.67 -3.69 1.43
N GLY A 251 -16.10 -4.12 0.24
CA GLY A 251 -16.90 -3.30 -0.68
C GLY A 251 -16.09 -2.44 -1.65
N MET A 252 -14.77 -2.64 -1.74
CA MET A 252 -13.92 -1.90 -2.69
C MET A 252 -14.09 -2.44 -4.12
N GLN A 253 -13.94 -1.57 -5.12
CA GLN A 253 -13.86 -1.98 -6.52
C GLN A 253 -12.45 -2.47 -6.84
N VAL A 254 -12.27 -3.80 -6.90
CA VAL A 254 -10.96 -4.43 -7.11
C VAL A 254 -10.92 -5.16 -8.45
N THR A 255 -9.95 -4.79 -9.28
CA THR A 255 -9.54 -5.53 -10.48
C THR A 255 -8.33 -6.40 -10.13
N TRP A 256 -8.47 -7.72 -10.27
CA TRP A 256 -7.39 -8.68 -10.06
C TRP A 256 -6.89 -9.23 -11.40
N LYS A 257 -5.57 -9.16 -11.62
CA LYS A 257 -4.89 -9.69 -12.80
C LYS A 257 -3.75 -10.61 -12.37
N CYS A 258 -3.72 -11.81 -12.95
CA CYS A 258 -2.65 -12.79 -12.74
C CYS A 258 -2.06 -13.17 -14.09
N TYR A 259 -0.73 -13.11 -14.21
CA TYR A 259 -0.04 -13.29 -15.48
C TYR A 259 0.71 -14.64 -15.51
N PRO A 260 0.32 -15.58 -16.40
CA PRO A 260 1.00 -16.86 -16.55
C PRO A 260 2.46 -16.71 -16.96
N GLY A 261 3.34 -17.55 -16.40
CA GLY A 261 4.78 -17.55 -16.71
C GLY A 261 5.59 -16.42 -16.06
N LEU A 262 4.94 -15.52 -15.32
CA LEU A 262 5.59 -14.38 -14.66
C LEU A 262 5.99 -14.75 -13.23
N GLY A 263 7.25 -14.46 -12.86
CA GLY A 263 7.75 -14.58 -11.49
C GLY A 263 7.53 -13.33 -10.64
N HIS A 264 8.45 -13.04 -9.72
CA HIS A 264 8.35 -11.89 -8.80
C HIS A 264 8.75 -10.54 -9.44
N TRP A 265 8.03 -10.11 -10.47
CA TRP A 265 8.21 -8.83 -11.15
C TRP A 265 6.94 -8.41 -11.90
N TYR A 266 7.01 -7.32 -12.68
CA TYR A 266 5.94 -6.96 -13.62
C TYR A 266 6.18 -7.50 -15.03
N LYS A 267 5.11 -7.78 -15.78
CA LYS A 267 5.17 -8.31 -17.15
C LYS A 267 5.10 -7.21 -18.22
N ILE A 268 6.06 -7.22 -19.14
CA ILE A 268 6.06 -6.34 -20.31
C ILE A 268 5.66 -7.16 -21.56
N PRO A 269 4.72 -6.69 -22.40
CA PRO A 269 3.90 -5.49 -22.21
C PRO A 269 2.63 -5.73 -21.38
N ASP A 270 2.17 -6.98 -21.23
CA ASP A 270 0.79 -7.30 -20.80
C ASP A 270 0.34 -6.60 -19.50
N GLU A 271 1.17 -6.62 -18.45
CA GLU A 271 0.82 -6.00 -17.17
C GLU A 271 0.97 -4.48 -17.21
N ILE A 272 1.95 -3.98 -17.96
CA ILE A 272 2.13 -2.53 -18.16
C ILE A 272 0.95 -1.95 -18.92
N ASP A 273 0.42 -2.65 -19.92
CA ASP A 273 -0.77 -2.24 -20.65
C ASP A 273 -2.01 -2.18 -19.75
N ASP A 274 -2.23 -3.20 -18.91
CA ASP A 274 -3.31 -3.20 -17.92
C ASP A 274 -3.17 -2.04 -16.92
N ILE A 275 -1.95 -1.74 -16.45
CA ILE A 275 -1.68 -0.59 -15.57
C ILE A 275 -1.95 0.72 -16.31
N PHE A 276 -1.55 0.83 -17.58
CA PHE A 276 -1.76 2.05 -18.36
C PHE A 276 -3.25 2.27 -18.63
N GLU A 277 -4.01 1.23 -18.98
CA GLU A 277 -5.47 1.32 -19.14
C GLU A 277 -6.16 1.76 -17.84
N PHE A 278 -5.72 1.21 -16.70
CA PHE A 278 -6.22 1.63 -15.39
C PHE A 278 -5.92 3.11 -15.10
N LEU A 279 -4.69 3.55 -15.39
CA LEU A 279 -4.28 4.94 -15.19
C LEU A 279 -4.93 5.91 -16.17
N GLU A 280 -5.17 5.53 -17.42
CA GLU A 280 -5.92 6.34 -18.41
C GLU A 280 -7.36 6.62 -17.95
N GLY A 281 -7.94 5.77 -17.09
CA GLY A 281 -9.24 6.01 -16.46
C GLY A 281 -9.22 7.01 -15.30
N ILE A 282 -8.03 7.41 -14.83
CA ILE A 282 -7.82 8.28 -13.66
C ILE A 282 -7.16 9.61 -14.07
N LEU A 283 -6.15 9.55 -14.95
CA LEU A 283 -5.22 10.64 -15.29
C LEU A 283 -5.67 11.51 -16.47
#